data_AF-A0A976P0N1-F1
#
_entry.id   AF-A0A976P0N1-F1
#
_cell.length_a   1.000
_cell.length_b   1.000
_cell.length_c   1.000
_cell.angle_alpha   90.00
_cell.angle_beta   90.00
_cell.angle_gamma   90.00
#
_symmetry.space_group_name_H-M   'P 1'
#
loop_
_entity.id
_entity.type
_entity.pdbx_description
1 polymer ?
#
loop_
_entity_poly.entity_id
_entity_poly.type
_entity_poly.pdbx_seq_one_letter_code
_entity_poly.pdbx_strand_id
1 'polypeptide(L)'
;MEIKVRRHQHHLPHEAKLHKIDTSEVNGKRGGPMELAQLQLRVLHKDDDFVVLDKGPDERMDGAFDVTLEKALARDFPHVDKFRWIHQLDFVFACAATSGVLVVGLKKEATATACRLFREKQVQKEYLALVRGHLPLNPAESVNQSAHACTFSKLGLFIQDTEDLERMRNQQRGSKAHFKMPGYPRGVRHGPNIFAMEQAELLRKSNKRLKEDNLCSKAKSLTAEELAFTQLTWHGLSNEEKRLFSEKAIADKQRYAREFNEFLRLETLRLAHLHKYESLAADKSENVNEPLAYIFDAPIIEPHQSLKVFRMVVGKESNALAKQSTTLCFVLGHAIYDGEPVSKVLLRPLNGRRHQLRLHLAHHGFPIVGDVTYGSQDDVAPRMMLHAWRIWLHGSPTDQERYGDLYFESSDPFEAIVPSARQVCTITYQKDGKNQVSNKFVDSSAKVAET
;
A
#
# COMPACT_ATOMS: atom_id res chain seq x y z
N MET A 1 -29.39 -30.60 13.34
CA MET A 1 -30.23 -30.40 12.14
C MET A 1 -29.49 -29.46 11.21
N GLU A 2 -29.01 -30.00 10.09
CA GLU A 2 -28.30 -29.28 9.04
C GLU A 2 -29.21 -28.27 8.35
N ILE A 3 -28.76 -27.02 8.24
CA ILE A 3 -29.45 -26.01 7.43
C ILE A 3 -28.79 -26.02 6.04
N LYS A 4 -29.44 -26.71 5.11
CA LYS A 4 -29.13 -26.68 3.66
C LYS A 4 -29.41 -25.28 3.10
N VAL A 5 -28.36 -24.56 2.70
CA VAL A 5 -28.49 -23.32 1.92
C VAL A 5 -28.56 -23.67 0.43
N ARG A 6 -29.70 -23.34 -0.20
CA ARG A 6 -29.99 -23.53 -1.62
C ARG A 6 -29.03 -22.70 -2.50
N ARG A 7 -28.39 -23.36 -3.47
CA ARG A 7 -27.68 -22.72 -4.60
C ARG A 7 -28.72 -22.27 -5.64
N HIS A 8 -28.77 -20.98 -5.93
CA HIS A 8 -29.22 -20.50 -7.23
C HIS A 8 -27.99 -20.11 -8.05
N GLN A 9 -27.67 -20.94 -9.04
CA GLN A 9 -26.82 -20.59 -10.17
C GLN A 9 -27.71 -19.93 -11.21
N HIS A 10 -27.29 -18.80 -11.80
CA HIS A 10 -27.44 -18.53 -13.24
C HIS A 10 -26.51 -17.39 -13.68
N HIS A 11 -25.57 -17.76 -14.56
CA HIS A 11 -25.09 -17.07 -15.78
C HIS A 11 -24.19 -15.83 -15.66
N LEU A 12 -22.88 -16.06 -15.83
CA LEU A 12 -21.94 -15.15 -16.50
C LEU A 12 -21.13 -15.95 -17.55
N PRO A 13 -20.77 -15.38 -18.71
CA PRO A 13 -20.19 -16.11 -19.83
C PRO A 13 -18.65 -16.26 -19.76
N HIS A 14 -18.17 -17.40 -20.27
CA HIS A 14 -16.83 -17.79 -20.77
C HIS A 14 -15.60 -17.03 -20.25
N GLU A 15 -14.79 -17.62 -19.35
CA GLU A 15 -13.72 -18.61 -19.60
C GLU A 15 -12.32 -17.96 -19.70
N ALA A 16 -11.71 -17.74 -18.55
CA ALA A 16 -10.35 -18.21 -18.33
C ALA A 16 -10.47 -19.36 -17.32
N LYS A 17 -10.04 -20.58 -17.67
CA LYS A 17 -10.10 -21.75 -16.80
C LYS A 17 -9.33 -21.46 -15.50
N LEU A 18 -10.07 -21.11 -14.45
CA LEU A 18 -9.60 -21.00 -13.08
C LEU A 18 -9.38 -22.42 -12.54
N HIS A 19 -8.15 -22.91 -12.64
CA HIS A 19 -7.76 -24.13 -11.96
C HIS A 19 -7.77 -23.90 -10.44
N LYS A 20 -8.54 -24.73 -9.73
CA LYS A 20 -8.40 -24.90 -8.28
C LYS A 20 -6.97 -25.40 -8.04
N ILE A 21 -6.19 -24.64 -7.27
CA ILE A 21 -4.87 -25.07 -6.82
C ILE A 21 -5.11 -26.25 -5.88
N ASP A 22 -4.70 -27.45 -6.30
CA ASP A 22 -4.63 -28.62 -5.42
C ASP A 22 -3.43 -28.42 -4.49
N THR A 23 -3.70 -28.28 -3.19
CA THR A 23 -2.70 -27.95 -2.17
C THR A 23 -1.96 -29.16 -1.63
N SER A 24 -2.17 -30.35 -2.22
CA SER A 24 -1.64 -31.61 -1.70
C SER A 24 -0.31 -32.07 -2.32
N GLU A 25 0.12 -31.48 -3.44
CA GLU A 25 1.29 -31.98 -4.21
C GLU A 25 2.55 -31.08 -4.20
N VAL A 26 2.67 -30.13 -3.28
CA VAL A 26 3.89 -29.28 -3.14
C VAL A 26 4.89 -29.87 -2.13
N ASN A 27 4.93 -31.20 -1.99
CA ASN A 27 5.95 -31.89 -1.22
C ASN A 27 7.05 -32.37 -2.17
N GLY A 28 8.16 -31.65 -2.27
CA GLY A 28 9.31 -32.20 -3.01
C GLY A 28 10.61 -31.41 -3.05
N LYS A 29 10.61 -30.08 -3.25
CA LYS A 29 11.88 -29.35 -3.51
C LYS A 29 12.00 -27.91 -2.96
N ARG A 30 10.96 -27.37 -2.31
CA ARG A 30 10.98 -26.03 -1.69
C ARG A 30 10.40 -26.13 -0.30
N GLY A 31 11.23 -26.02 0.73
CA GLY A 31 10.80 -26.18 2.11
C GLY A 31 11.81 -25.54 3.05
N GLY A 32 11.36 -24.56 3.84
CA GLY A 32 12.12 -24.02 4.96
C GLY A 32 12.43 -25.09 6.02
N PRO A 33 13.09 -24.71 7.13
CA PRO A 33 13.51 -25.67 8.15
C PRO A 33 12.36 -26.55 8.63
N MET A 34 12.58 -27.87 8.61
CA MET A 34 11.57 -28.87 8.97
C MET A 34 11.53 -29.09 10.48
N GLU A 35 12.63 -28.80 11.17
CA GLU A 35 12.73 -28.88 12.62
C GLU A 35 13.16 -27.54 13.21
N LEU A 36 12.67 -27.23 14.42
CA LEU A 36 12.99 -25.97 15.09
C LEU A 36 14.49 -25.83 15.35
N ALA A 37 15.19 -26.94 15.64
CA ALA A 37 16.63 -26.97 15.85
C ALA A 37 17.44 -26.50 14.62
N GLN A 38 16.90 -26.67 13.42
CA GLN A 38 17.53 -26.24 12.16
C GLN A 38 17.33 -24.74 11.90
N LEU A 39 16.30 -24.14 12.49
CA LEU A 39 16.02 -22.71 12.35
C LEU A 39 16.94 -21.90 13.29
N GLN A 40 18.01 -21.35 12.71
CA GLN A 40 18.91 -20.42 13.39
C GLN A 40 18.47 -18.98 13.14
N LEU A 41 18.29 -18.20 14.21
CA LEU A 41 17.93 -16.80 14.11
C LEU A 41 19.14 -15.97 13.64
N ARG A 42 18.98 -15.26 12.53
CA ARG A 42 19.94 -14.25 12.07
C ARG A 42 19.56 -12.91 12.69
N VAL A 43 20.21 -12.56 13.80
CA VAL A 43 19.94 -11.31 14.54
C VAL A 43 20.82 -10.20 13.97
N LEU A 44 20.19 -9.15 13.42
CA LEU A 44 20.86 -7.95 12.92
C LEU A 44 21.12 -6.94 14.04
N HIS A 45 20.15 -6.80 14.93
CA HIS A 45 20.23 -5.88 16.07
C HIS A 45 19.45 -6.43 17.26
N LYS A 46 19.94 -6.17 18.47
CA LYS A 46 19.27 -6.52 19.72
C LYS A 46 19.59 -5.48 20.78
N ASP A 47 18.54 -4.96 21.40
CA ASP A 47 18.61 -4.15 22.61
C ASP A 47 17.51 -4.60 23.59
N ASP A 48 17.24 -3.78 24.62
CA ASP A 48 16.23 -4.09 25.64
C ASP A 48 14.78 -3.93 25.14
N ASP A 49 14.58 -3.25 24.02
CA ASP A 49 13.28 -2.82 23.50
C ASP A 49 12.90 -3.55 22.20
N PHE A 50 13.86 -3.88 21.36
CA PHE A 50 13.71 -4.48 20.04
C PHE A 50 14.71 -5.61 19.78
N VAL A 51 14.25 -6.61 19.01
CA VAL A 51 15.09 -7.57 18.30
C VAL A 51 14.79 -7.43 16.81
N VAL A 52 15.82 -7.26 16.01
CA VAL A 52 15.72 -7.16 14.55
C VAL A 52 16.36 -8.38 13.94
N LEU A 53 15.58 -9.07 13.11
CA LEU A 53 15.98 -10.31 12.44
C LEU A 53 16.19 -10.07 10.96
N ASP A 54 17.15 -10.77 10.36
CA ASP A 54 17.16 -11.05 8.93
C ASP A 54 16.40 -12.35 8.67
N LYS A 55 15.11 -12.20 8.38
CA LYS A 55 14.23 -13.33 8.13
C LYS A 55 14.64 -14.04 6.85
N GLY A 56 14.82 -15.34 6.93
CA GLY A 56 15.20 -16.17 5.80
C GLY A 56 14.03 -16.36 4.83
N PRO A 57 14.32 -16.83 3.61
CA PRO A 57 13.27 -17.31 2.71
C PRO A 57 12.55 -18.49 3.36
N ASP A 58 11.25 -18.60 3.08
CA ASP A 58 10.38 -19.70 3.54
C ASP A 58 10.31 -19.94 5.06
N GLU A 59 10.84 -19.02 5.87
CA GLU A 59 10.64 -18.99 7.32
C GLU A 59 9.30 -18.35 7.68
N ARG A 60 8.50 -19.06 8.47
CA ARG A 60 7.18 -18.65 8.95
C ARG A 60 7.29 -17.80 10.22
N MET A 61 6.45 -16.78 10.32
CA MET A 61 6.41 -15.85 11.45
C MET A 61 5.82 -16.51 12.71
N ASP A 62 4.56 -16.93 12.62
CA ASP A 62 3.73 -17.39 13.73
C ASP A 62 2.72 -18.48 13.26
N GLY A 63 1.88 -18.93 14.20
CA GLY A 63 0.78 -19.86 13.93
C GLY A 63 1.01 -21.29 14.44
N ALA A 64 0.06 -22.18 14.14
CA ALA A 64 0.04 -23.57 14.61
C ALA A 64 0.99 -24.50 13.83
N PHE A 65 2.12 -23.99 13.34
CA PHE A 65 3.14 -24.76 12.63
C PHE A 65 4.25 -25.18 13.58
N ASP A 66 4.90 -26.31 13.32
CA ASP A 66 5.95 -26.84 14.19
C ASP A 66 7.20 -25.94 14.24
N VAL A 67 7.54 -25.32 13.11
CA VAL A 67 8.69 -24.43 12.95
C VAL A 67 8.23 -23.02 12.59
N THR A 68 8.43 -22.08 13.53
CA THR A 68 8.14 -20.65 13.36
C THR A 68 9.22 -19.80 14.03
N LEU A 69 9.36 -18.55 13.58
CA LEU A 69 10.23 -17.56 14.20
C LEU A 69 9.80 -17.26 15.64
N GLU A 70 8.50 -17.26 15.94
CA GLU A 70 8.00 -17.11 17.31
C GLU A 70 8.58 -18.17 18.24
N LYS A 71 8.56 -19.44 17.82
CA LYS A 71 9.10 -20.55 18.60
C LYS A 71 10.63 -20.48 18.70
N ALA A 72 11.32 -20.06 17.64
CA ALA A 72 12.77 -19.90 17.66
C ALA A 72 13.19 -18.73 18.58
N LEU A 73 12.43 -17.63 18.58
CA LEU A 73 12.62 -16.50 19.50
C LEU A 73 12.41 -16.92 20.95
N ALA A 74 11.36 -17.72 21.24
CA ALA A 74 11.13 -18.24 22.58
C ALA A 74 12.24 -19.18 23.06
N ARG A 75 12.84 -19.95 22.14
CA ARG A 75 14.01 -20.81 22.43
C ARG A 75 15.26 -19.97 22.74
N ASP A 76 15.56 -18.98 21.90
CA ASP A 76 16.83 -18.23 21.96
C ASP A 76 16.80 -17.08 22.98
N PHE A 77 15.61 -16.57 23.31
CA PHE A 77 15.40 -15.51 24.29
C PHE A 77 14.34 -15.91 25.34
N PRO A 78 14.62 -16.92 26.19
CA PRO A 78 13.65 -17.45 27.16
C PRO A 78 13.26 -16.44 28.26
N HIS A 79 14.04 -15.38 28.43
CA HIS A 79 13.79 -14.31 29.41
C HIS A 79 12.72 -13.30 28.98
N VAL A 80 12.27 -13.36 27.73
CA VAL A 80 11.27 -12.42 27.19
C VAL A 80 9.89 -13.05 27.27
N ASP A 81 9.01 -12.47 28.08
CA ASP A 81 7.66 -13.01 28.31
C ASP A 81 6.81 -13.12 27.04
N LYS A 82 6.94 -12.14 26.13
CA LYS A 82 6.13 -12.06 24.92
C LYS A 82 6.79 -11.23 23.82
N PHE A 83 6.93 -11.82 22.64
CA PHE A 83 7.32 -11.10 21.42
C PHE A 83 6.12 -10.42 20.79
N ARG A 84 6.33 -9.22 20.22
CA ARG A 84 5.28 -8.45 19.52
C ARG A 84 5.74 -8.12 18.11
N TRP A 85 4.99 -8.60 17.14
CA TRP A 85 5.19 -8.27 15.73
C TRP A 85 4.79 -6.82 15.46
N ILE A 86 5.76 -5.99 15.08
CA ILE A 86 5.50 -4.58 14.75
C ILE A 86 4.97 -4.45 13.32
N HIS A 87 5.50 -5.28 12.41
CA HIS A 87 5.05 -5.37 11.02
C HIS A 87 5.12 -6.83 10.54
N GLN A 88 4.61 -7.05 9.32
CA GLN A 88 4.59 -8.37 8.69
C GLN A 88 5.44 -8.36 7.42
N LEU A 89 6.06 -9.50 7.13
CA LEU A 89 6.60 -9.84 5.82
C LEU A 89 5.72 -10.91 5.21
N ASP A 90 5.47 -10.80 3.90
CA ASP A 90 4.55 -11.69 3.20
C ASP A 90 4.99 -13.15 3.35
N PHE A 91 4.04 -14.00 3.77
CA PHE A 91 4.13 -15.44 3.70
C PHE A 91 2.90 -15.96 2.95
N VAL A 92 3.09 -16.60 1.80
CA VAL A 92 2.03 -17.30 1.08
C VAL A 92 2.21 -18.79 1.30
N PHE A 93 1.08 -19.49 1.53
CA PHE A 93 1.01 -20.90 1.92
C PHE A 93 1.75 -21.88 0.97
N ALA A 94 2.12 -21.42 -0.23
CA ALA A 94 3.03 -22.09 -1.15
C ALA A 94 4.32 -21.26 -1.32
N CYS A 95 5.34 -21.60 -0.53
CA CYS A 95 6.79 -21.38 -0.75
C CYS A 95 7.25 -20.05 -1.38
N ALA A 96 6.61 -18.94 -1.00
CA ALA A 96 6.94 -17.61 -1.51
C ALA A 96 6.98 -16.62 -0.34
N ALA A 97 7.91 -16.82 0.61
CA ALA A 97 8.08 -15.90 1.71
C ALA A 97 9.14 -14.84 1.38
N THR A 98 8.76 -13.56 1.53
CA THR A 98 9.70 -12.44 1.45
C THR A 98 10.73 -12.57 2.57
N SER A 99 12.02 -12.55 2.25
CA SER A 99 13.10 -12.53 3.24
C SER A 99 13.43 -11.11 3.68
N GLY A 100 14.32 -10.92 4.66
CA GLY A 100 14.90 -9.64 5.01
C GLY A 100 14.49 -9.10 6.37
N VAL A 101 14.72 -7.81 6.57
CA VAL A 101 14.63 -7.13 7.85
C VAL A 101 13.23 -7.23 8.46
N LEU A 102 13.18 -7.73 9.70
CA LEU A 102 11.98 -7.91 10.48
C LEU A 102 12.20 -7.39 11.91
N VAL A 103 11.45 -6.36 12.29
CA VAL A 103 11.54 -5.72 13.61
C VAL A 103 10.50 -6.32 14.57
N VAL A 104 10.96 -6.80 15.72
CA VAL A 104 10.16 -7.43 16.76
C VAL A 104 10.31 -6.63 18.05
N GLY A 105 9.20 -6.23 18.67
CA GLY A 105 9.20 -5.53 19.95
C GLY A 105 9.26 -6.50 21.12
N LEU A 106 10.15 -6.22 22.08
CA LEU A 106 10.29 -6.94 23.34
C LEU A 106 9.39 -6.31 24.42
N LYS A 107 9.40 -4.98 24.54
CA LYS A 107 8.57 -4.24 25.50
C LYS A 107 7.30 -3.67 24.89
N LYS A 108 6.25 -3.57 25.71
CA LYS A 108 4.93 -3.03 25.29
C LYS A 108 5.02 -1.58 24.83
N GLU A 109 5.78 -0.74 25.53
CA GLU A 109 5.92 0.68 25.22
C GLU A 109 6.65 0.91 23.90
N ALA A 110 7.81 0.27 23.71
CA ALA A 110 8.59 0.30 22.47
C ALA A 110 7.77 -0.17 21.27
N THR A 111 7.04 -1.29 21.42
CA THR A 111 6.13 -1.80 20.40
C THR A 111 5.05 -0.78 20.05
N ALA A 112 4.44 -0.14 21.06
CA ALA A 112 3.37 0.83 20.85
C ALA A 112 3.88 2.06 20.07
N THR A 113 5.09 2.55 20.40
CA THR A 113 5.76 3.61 19.64
C THR A 113 5.99 3.18 18.19
N ALA A 114 6.61 2.02 17.97
CA ALA A 114 6.87 1.55 16.61
C ALA A 114 5.58 1.38 15.80
N CYS A 115 4.54 0.76 16.35
CA CYS A 115 3.23 0.63 15.72
C CYS A 115 2.57 1.99 15.42
N ARG A 116 2.78 3.00 16.26
CA ARG A 116 2.33 4.38 15.98
C ARG A 116 3.03 4.93 14.74
N LEU A 117 4.35 4.77 14.62
CA LEU A 117 5.11 5.23 13.45
C LEU A 117 4.61 4.58 12.16
N PHE A 118 4.30 3.28 12.17
CA PHE A 118 3.67 2.60 11.03
C PHE A 118 2.29 3.19 10.68
N ARG A 119 1.47 3.49 11.69
CA ARG A 119 0.13 4.07 11.49
C ARG A 119 0.21 5.50 10.93
N GLU A 120 1.18 6.27 11.40
CA GLU A 120 1.46 7.65 10.99
C GLU A 120 2.25 7.73 9.68
N LYS A 121 2.62 6.58 9.09
CA LYS A 121 3.42 6.46 7.86
C LYS A 121 4.79 7.12 7.96
N GLN A 122 5.38 7.13 9.15
CA GLN A 122 6.73 7.59 9.40
C GLN A 122 7.76 6.46 9.21
N VAL A 123 7.44 5.46 8.38
CA VAL A 123 8.30 4.30 8.15
C VAL A 123 8.64 4.23 6.67
N GLN A 124 9.93 4.24 6.37
CA GLN A 124 10.46 4.06 5.03
C GLN A 124 11.00 2.64 4.88
N LYS A 125 10.76 2.02 3.73
CA LYS A 125 11.14 0.63 3.46
C LYS A 125 11.71 0.53 2.05
N GLU A 126 12.82 -0.18 1.92
CA GLU A 126 13.41 -0.53 0.64
C GLU A 126 13.54 -2.05 0.53
N TYR A 127 13.26 -2.56 -0.66
CA TYR A 127 13.31 -3.97 -0.98
C TYR A 127 14.19 -4.19 -2.20
N LEU A 128 14.91 -5.30 -2.21
CA LEU A 128 15.60 -5.79 -3.39
C LEU A 128 14.79 -6.93 -4.00
N ALA A 129 14.75 -6.98 -5.32
CA ALA A 129 14.17 -8.10 -6.04
C ALA A 129 14.97 -8.47 -7.29
N LEU A 130 14.93 -9.74 -7.66
CA LEU A 130 15.28 -10.20 -9.00
C LEU A 130 13.99 -10.43 -9.79
N VAL A 131 13.89 -9.80 -10.95
CA VAL A 131 12.74 -9.90 -11.84
C VAL A 131 13.12 -10.53 -13.16
N ARG A 132 12.20 -11.28 -13.76
CA ARG A 132 12.37 -11.88 -15.08
C ARG A 132 12.33 -10.79 -16.15
N GLY A 133 13.20 -10.90 -17.16
CA GLY A 133 13.38 -9.92 -18.23
C GLY A 133 14.41 -8.84 -17.91
N HIS A 134 14.95 -8.21 -18.96
CA HIS A 134 15.81 -7.02 -18.84
C HIS A 134 14.95 -5.75 -18.85
N LEU A 135 14.56 -5.30 -17.67
CA LEU A 135 13.93 -3.99 -17.50
C LEU A 135 14.97 -2.90 -17.82
N PRO A 136 14.73 -1.98 -18.78
CA PRO A 136 15.73 -0.98 -19.16
C PRO A 136 16.26 -0.16 -17.98
N LEU A 137 17.52 0.26 -18.08
CA LEU A 137 18.12 1.10 -17.04
C LEU A 137 17.48 2.49 -16.99
N ASN A 138 16.91 2.94 -18.11
CA ASN A 138 16.16 4.17 -18.23
C ASN A 138 14.71 3.86 -18.62
N PRO A 139 13.70 4.23 -17.80
CA PRO A 139 12.28 4.15 -18.15
C PRO A 139 11.92 4.71 -19.53
N ALA A 140 12.60 5.77 -19.99
CA ALA A 140 12.36 6.37 -21.29
C ALA A 140 12.64 5.42 -22.47
N GLU A 141 13.50 4.41 -22.26
CA GLU A 141 13.86 3.41 -23.27
C GLU A 141 12.91 2.20 -23.24
N SER A 142 11.95 2.16 -22.31
CA SER A 142 11.01 1.05 -22.22
C SER A 142 9.98 1.08 -23.34
N VAL A 143 9.82 -0.05 -24.02
CA VAL A 143 8.87 -0.24 -25.14
C VAL A 143 7.42 -0.06 -24.69
N ASN A 144 7.13 -0.26 -23.40
CA ASN A 144 5.81 -0.03 -22.80
C ASN A 144 5.68 1.44 -22.36
N GLN A 145 5.09 2.27 -23.22
CA GLN A 145 4.80 3.70 -23.01
C GLN A 145 3.88 4.01 -21.79
N SER A 146 3.43 2.99 -21.04
CA SER A 146 2.57 3.15 -19.87
C SER A 146 3.34 3.28 -18.54
N ALA A 147 4.67 3.16 -18.55
CA ALA A 147 5.46 3.33 -17.33
C ALA A 147 5.70 4.81 -17.06
N HIS A 148 4.97 5.38 -16.11
CA HIS A 148 5.27 6.70 -15.57
C HIS A 148 6.68 6.69 -14.97
N ALA A 149 7.43 7.76 -15.20
CA ALA A 149 8.78 7.91 -14.69
C ALA A 149 8.95 9.30 -14.05
N CYS A 150 9.82 9.39 -13.07
CA CYS A 150 10.15 10.65 -12.40
C CYS A 150 11.65 10.78 -12.21
N THR A 151 12.18 11.99 -12.43
CA THR A 151 13.60 12.26 -12.23
C THR A 151 13.94 12.23 -10.74
N PHE A 152 15.16 11.80 -10.42
CA PHE A 152 15.58 11.62 -9.04
C PHE A 152 15.55 12.93 -8.21
N SER A 153 15.85 14.07 -8.81
CA SER A 153 15.75 15.42 -8.23
C SER A 153 14.33 15.76 -7.78
N LYS A 154 13.34 15.35 -8.56
CA LYS A 154 11.92 15.62 -8.30
C LYS A 154 11.27 14.54 -7.43
N LEU A 155 11.98 13.44 -7.15
CA LEU A 155 11.47 12.32 -6.37
C LEU A 155 11.00 12.73 -4.97
N GLY A 156 11.74 13.62 -4.31
CA GLY A 156 11.38 14.11 -2.98
C GLY A 156 10.02 14.82 -2.97
N LEU A 157 9.79 15.71 -3.94
CA LEU A 157 8.51 16.39 -4.11
C LEU A 157 7.40 15.40 -4.45
N PHE A 158 7.65 14.45 -5.36
CA PHE A 158 6.68 13.43 -5.74
C PHE A 158 6.23 12.58 -4.54
N ILE A 159 7.17 12.16 -3.70
CA ILE A 159 6.89 11.39 -2.49
C ILE A 159 6.03 12.23 -1.55
N GLN A 160 6.41 13.49 -1.31
CA GLN A 160 5.68 14.39 -0.43
C GLN A 160 4.23 14.61 -0.90
N ASP A 161 4.04 14.91 -2.18
CA ASP A 161 2.72 15.11 -2.78
C ASP A 161 1.86 13.86 -2.69
N THR A 162 2.45 12.68 -2.96
CA THR A 162 1.76 11.38 -2.83
C THR A 162 1.32 11.12 -1.38
N GLU A 163 2.20 11.42 -0.42
CA GLU A 163 1.89 11.29 1.01
C GLU A 163 0.76 12.23 1.43
N ASP A 164 0.78 13.49 0.98
CA ASP A 164 -0.23 14.50 1.31
C ASP A 164 -1.59 14.17 0.67
N LEU A 165 -1.61 13.70 -0.58
CA LEU A 165 -2.82 13.16 -1.22
C LEU A 165 -3.38 11.96 -0.43
N GLU A 166 -2.53 11.06 0.06
CA GLU A 166 -2.99 9.93 0.86
C GLU A 166 -3.45 10.34 2.26
N ARG A 167 -2.86 11.40 2.86
CA ARG A 167 -3.36 12.01 4.11
C ARG A 167 -4.75 12.60 3.89
N MET A 168 -4.98 13.30 2.78
CA MET A 168 -6.32 13.79 2.41
C MET A 168 -7.32 12.64 2.26
N ARG A 169 -6.91 11.52 1.66
CA ARG A 169 -7.77 10.33 1.54
C ARG A 169 -8.11 9.69 2.88
N ASN A 170 -7.14 9.58 3.79
CA ASN A 170 -7.30 8.90 5.07
C ASN A 170 -8.05 9.73 6.11
N GLN A 171 -8.03 11.07 6.00
CA GLN A 171 -8.79 11.93 6.89
C GLN A 171 -10.29 11.83 6.58
N GLN A 172 -11.01 11.08 7.41
CA GLN A 172 -12.47 11.08 7.36
C GLN A 172 -13.02 12.43 7.84
N ARG A 173 -13.73 13.11 6.94
CA ARG A 173 -14.52 14.33 7.17
C ARG A 173 -13.72 15.54 7.69
N GLY A 174 -13.63 16.53 6.81
CA GLY A 174 -14.02 17.88 7.19
C GLY A 174 -13.15 18.60 8.20
N SER A 175 -11.83 18.46 8.09
CA SER A 175 -10.98 19.57 8.54
C SER A 175 -11.48 20.83 7.83
N LYS A 176 -11.68 21.92 8.59
CA LYS A 176 -12.08 23.22 8.00
C LYS A 176 -11.09 23.68 6.92
N ALA A 177 -9.86 23.16 6.91
CA ALA A 177 -8.87 23.47 5.89
C ALA A 177 -9.21 22.85 4.53
N HIS A 178 -9.60 21.56 4.48
CA HIS A 178 -9.90 20.88 3.22
C HIS A 178 -11.15 21.42 2.53
N PHE A 179 -12.17 21.80 3.31
CA PHE A 179 -13.37 22.45 2.76
C PHE A 179 -13.10 23.80 2.08
N LYS A 180 -11.92 24.42 2.31
CA LYS A 180 -11.52 25.66 1.63
C LYS A 180 -10.83 25.39 0.28
N MET A 181 -10.46 24.16 -0.02
CA MET A 181 -9.86 23.84 -1.32
C MET A 181 -10.90 23.97 -2.43
N PRO A 182 -10.60 24.68 -3.54
CA PRO A 182 -11.47 24.75 -4.69
C PRO A 182 -11.80 23.34 -5.22
N GLY A 183 -13.08 23.06 -5.46
CA GLY A 183 -13.53 21.78 -6.01
C GLY A 183 -13.60 20.61 -5.02
N TYR A 184 -13.26 20.80 -3.74
CA TYR A 184 -13.35 19.74 -2.74
C TYR A 184 -14.82 19.30 -2.53
N PRO A 185 -15.17 18.01 -2.75
CA PRO A 185 -16.55 17.58 -2.74
C PRO A 185 -17.14 17.55 -1.33
N ARG A 186 -18.46 17.76 -1.24
CA ARG A 186 -19.18 17.74 0.04
C ARG A 186 -19.23 16.32 0.58
N GLY A 187 -18.89 16.16 1.86
CA GLY A 187 -18.81 14.86 2.53
C GLY A 187 -20.11 14.04 2.51
N VAL A 188 -19.96 12.73 2.68
CA VAL A 188 -21.07 11.75 2.77
C VAL A 188 -22.09 12.16 3.83
N ARG A 189 -23.37 12.12 3.47
CA ARG A 189 -24.50 12.27 4.38
C ARG A 189 -24.99 10.91 4.88
N HIS A 190 -25.40 10.85 6.14
CA HIS A 190 -25.92 9.65 6.79
C HIS A 190 -27.45 9.72 6.89
N GLY A 191 -28.13 8.56 7.01
CA GLY A 191 -29.59 8.47 7.10
C GLY A 191 -30.22 9.48 8.08
N PRO A 192 -29.78 9.55 9.35
CA PRO A 192 -30.30 10.52 10.31
C PRO A 192 -30.09 11.99 9.91
N ASN A 193 -28.97 12.31 9.25
CA ASN A 193 -28.70 13.66 8.77
C ASN A 193 -29.59 14.01 7.57
N ILE A 194 -29.79 13.06 6.65
CA ILE A 194 -30.67 13.26 5.50
C ILE A 194 -32.11 13.51 5.97
N PHE A 195 -32.57 12.78 6.99
CA PHE A 195 -33.86 13.02 7.64
C PHE A 195 -33.95 14.45 8.20
N ALA A 196 -32.98 14.87 9.00
CA ALA A 196 -32.96 16.23 9.56
C ALA A 196 -32.89 17.32 8.48
N MET A 197 -32.18 17.07 7.37
CA MET A 197 -32.13 17.98 6.23
C MET A 197 -33.49 18.12 5.53
N GLU A 198 -34.25 17.04 5.41
CA GLU A 198 -35.57 17.03 4.80
C GLU A 198 -36.59 17.80 5.65
N GLN A 199 -36.55 17.62 6.97
CA GLN A 199 -37.31 18.45 7.91
C GLN A 199 -36.94 19.95 7.77
N ALA A 200 -35.65 20.26 7.72
CA ALA A 200 -35.17 21.64 7.54
C ALA A 200 -35.59 22.25 6.20
N GLU A 201 -35.66 21.45 5.13
CA GLU A 201 -36.13 21.90 3.81
C GLU A 201 -37.62 22.26 3.84
N LEU A 202 -38.46 21.44 4.47
CA LEU A 202 -39.89 21.73 4.67
C LEU A 202 -40.09 23.05 5.43
N LEU A 203 -39.37 23.24 6.54
CA LEU A 203 -39.41 24.47 7.32
C LEU A 203 -38.96 25.70 6.52
N ARG A 204 -37.91 25.56 5.70
CA ARG A 204 -37.44 26.65 4.82
C ARG A 204 -38.45 26.99 3.72
N LYS A 205 -39.07 25.99 3.09
CA LYS A 205 -40.11 26.19 2.06
C LYS A 205 -41.33 26.89 2.65
N SER A 206 -41.73 26.51 3.86
CA SER A 206 -42.77 27.21 4.63
C SER A 206 -42.41 28.68 4.86
N ASN A 207 -41.21 28.95 5.40
CA ASN A 207 -40.76 30.31 5.70
C ASN A 207 -40.52 31.20 4.46
N LYS A 208 -40.06 30.62 3.34
CA LYS A 208 -39.85 31.36 2.09
C LYS A 208 -41.17 31.78 1.44
N ARG A 209 -42.18 30.89 1.43
CA ARG A 209 -43.54 31.21 0.97
C ARG A 209 -44.18 32.33 1.77
N LEU A 210 -43.95 32.35 3.09
CA LEU A 210 -44.40 33.45 3.96
C LEU A 210 -43.73 34.80 3.66
N LYS A 211 -42.50 34.81 3.13
CA LYS A 211 -41.77 36.06 2.80
C LYS A 211 -42.07 36.60 1.41
N GLU A 212 -42.34 35.73 0.43
CA GLU A 212 -42.70 36.13 -0.94
C GLU A 212 -44.16 36.63 -1.01
N ASP A 213 -45.05 36.15 -0.14
CA ASP A 213 -46.49 36.47 -0.14
C ASP A 213 -46.89 37.71 0.68
N ASN A 214 -45.96 38.63 0.99
CA ASN A 214 -46.31 39.96 1.56
C ASN A 214 -47.22 40.81 0.63
N LEU A 215 -47.62 40.28 -0.54
CA LEU A 215 -48.54 40.89 -1.51
C LEU A 215 -49.81 40.07 -1.83
N CYS A 216 -50.03 38.87 -1.28
CA CYS A 216 -51.29 38.14 -1.51
C CYS A 216 -51.59 37.08 -0.43
N SER A 217 -52.79 37.14 0.13
CA SER A 217 -53.27 36.43 1.32
C SER A 217 -53.55 34.92 1.13
N LYS A 218 -52.57 34.12 0.72
CA LYS A 218 -52.71 32.65 0.69
C LYS A 218 -51.37 31.87 0.66
N ALA A 219 -50.47 32.15 1.60
CA ALA A 219 -49.37 31.23 1.89
C ALA A 219 -49.97 29.89 2.38
N LYS A 220 -49.88 28.82 1.58
CA LYS A 220 -50.29 27.47 2.03
C LYS A 220 -49.40 27.05 3.20
N SER A 221 -49.97 26.99 4.40
CA SER A 221 -49.36 26.40 5.60
C SER A 221 -48.99 24.94 5.35
N LEU A 222 -48.01 24.41 6.09
CA LEU A 222 -47.69 22.99 6.07
C LEU A 222 -48.97 22.17 6.34
N THR A 223 -49.10 21.02 5.69
CA THR A 223 -50.20 20.09 6.01
C THR A 223 -50.04 19.56 7.44
N ALA A 224 -51.12 19.03 8.03
CA ALA A 224 -51.05 18.43 9.36
C ALA A 224 -50.01 17.29 9.42
N GLU A 225 -49.89 16.52 8.34
CA GLU A 225 -48.91 15.44 8.18
C GLU A 225 -47.46 15.97 8.10
N GLU A 226 -47.23 17.03 7.32
CA GLU A 226 -45.90 17.66 7.23
C GLU A 226 -45.46 18.27 8.56
N LEU A 227 -46.39 18.89 9.30
CA LEU A 227 -46.11 19.46 10.61
C LEU A 227 -45.77 18.36 11.63
N ALA A 228 -46.52 17.25 11.63
CA ALA A 228 -46.22 16.07 12.44
C ALA A 228 -44.83 15.50 12.08
N PHE A 229 -44.51 15.39 10.79
CA PHE A 229 -43.22 14.93 10.32
C PHE A 229 -42.05 15.80 10.82
N THR A 230 -42.19 17.14 10.86
CA THR A 230 -41.14 18.02 11.38
C THR A 230 -40.87 17.86 12.89
N GLN A 231 -41.81 17.27 13.63
CA GLN A 231 -41.67 17.02 15.07
C GLN A 231 -41.14 15.61 15.38
N LEU A 232 -41.10 14.71 14.39
CA LEU A 232 -40.60 13.35 14.56
C LEU A 232 -39.08 13.33 14.77
N THR A 233 -38.63 12.31 15.49
CA THR A 233 -37.21 11.98 15.65
C THR A 233 -36.86 10.74 14.84
N TRP A 234 -35.58 10.55 14.53
CA TRP A 234 -35.10 9.37 13.80
C TRP A 234 -35.56 8.05 14.43
N HIS A 235 -35.64 7.98 15.75
CA HIS A 235 -36.09 6.78 16.46
C HIS A 235 -37.59 6.52 16.30
N GLY A 236 -38.39 7.57 16.09
CA GLY A 236 -39.84 7.50 15.89
C GLY A 236 -40.27 7.02 14.50
N LEU A 237 -39.34 6.88 13.55
CA LEU A 237 -39.62 6.34 12.23
C LEU A 237 -39.74 4.81 12.26
N SER A 238 -40.66 4.29 11.44
CA SER A 238 -40.75 2.86 11.12
C SER A 238 -39.48 2.37 10.39
N ASN A 239 -39.30 1.05 10.35
CA ASN A 239 -38.16 0.46 9.63
C ASN A 239 -38.22 0.70 8.11
N GLU A 240 -39.41 0.82 7.54
CA GLU A 240 -39.61 1.10 6.12
C GLU A 240 -39.20 2.53 5.77
N GLU A 241 -39.57 3.51 6.60
CA GLU A 241 -39.14 4.90 6.41
C GLU A 241 -37.63 5.05 6.62
N LYS A 242 -37.07 4.41 7.66
CA LYS A 242 -35.60 4.39 7.89
C LYS A 242 -34.85 3.81 6.70
N ARG A 243 -35.44 2.82 6.01
CA ARG A 243 -34.83 2.18 4.83
C ARG A 243 -34.68 3.17 3.68
N LEU A 244 -35.67 4.03 3.41
CA LEU A 244 -35.57 5.06 2.37
C LEU A 244 -34.39 6.01 2.60
N PHE A 245 -34.22 6.50 3.84
CA PHE A 245 -33.09 7.36 4.20
C PHE A 245 -31.75 6.62 4.16
N SER A 246 -31.75 5.33 4.49
CA SER A 246 -30.55 4.49 4.44
C SER A 246 -30.12 4.22 3.00
N GLU A 247 -31.04 3.92 2.10
CA GLU A 247 -30.78 3.76 0.66
C GLU A 247 -30.24 5.07 0.06
N LYS A 248 -30.84 6.21 0.40
CA LYS A 248 -30.34 7.54 -0.01
C LYS A 248 -28.95 7.83 0.56
N ALA A 249 -28.65 7.43 1.80
CA ALA A 249 -27.32 7.54 2.38
C ALA A 249 -26.29 6.65 1.69
N ILE A 250 -26.66 5.44 1.29
CA ILE A 250 -25.79 4.54 0.51
C ILE A 250 -25.48 5.16 -0.85
N ALA A 251 -26.49 5.68 -1.55
CA ALA A 251 -26.31 6.37 -2.83
C ALA A 251 -25.43 7.63 -2.68
N ASP A 252 -25.64 8.41 -1.61
CA ASP A 252 -24.83 9.59 -1.30
C ASP A 252 -23.36 9.21 -1.02
N LYS A 253 -23.13 8.10 -0.30
CA LYS A 253 -21.80 7.54 -0.05
C LYS A 253 -21.10 7.14 -1.35
N GLN A 254 -21.82 6.48 -2.26
CA GLN A 254 -21.30 6.10 -3.58
C GLN A 254 -21.00 7.33 -4.45
N ARG A 255 -21.88 8.34 -4.44
CA ARG A 255 -21.63 9.61 -5.14
C ARG A 255 -20.37 10.29 -4.62
N TYR A 256 -20.27 10.48 -3.31
CA TYR A 256 -19.09 11.12 -2.70
C TYR A 256 -17.81 10.36 -3.01
N ALA A 257 -17.81 9.02 -2.92
CA ALA A 257 -16.64 8.22 -3.26
C ALA A 257 -16.17 8.48 -4.71
N ARG A 258 -17.11 8.58 -5.67
CA ARG A 258 -16.78 8.91 -7.06
C ARG A 258 -16.25 10.34 -7.21
N GLU A 259 -16.97 11.32 -6.68
CA GLU A 259 -16.58 12.75 -6.75
C GLU A 259 -15.22 12.99 -6.08
N PHE A 260 -14.97 12.35 -4.94
CA PHE A 260 -13.72 12.49 -4.20
C PHE A 260 -12.54 11.81 -4.88
N ASN A 261 -12.75 10.64 -5.49
CA ASN A 261 -11.71 10.00 -6.29
C ASN A 261 -11.36 10.84 -7.52
N GLU A 262 -12.34 11.44 -8.19
CA GLU A 262 -12.10 12.33 -9.32
C GLU A 262 -11.39 13.62 -8.89
N PHE A 263 -11.76 14.21 -7.76
CA PHE A 263 -11.05 15.35 -7.17
C PHE A 263 -9.57 15.01 -6.91
N LEU A 264 -9.29 13.88 -6.24
CA LEU A 264 -7.91 13.47 -5.98
C LEU A 264 -7.12 13.25 -7.28
N ARG A 265 -7.75 12.68 -8.32
CA ARG A 265 -7.13 12.50 -9.63
C ARG A 265 -6.73 13.83 -10.26
N LEU A 266 -7.66 14.79 -10.29
CA LEU A 266 -7.39 16.12 -10.83
C LEU A 266 -6.30 16.84 -10.03
N GLU A 267 -6.27 16.66 -8.72
CA GLU A 267 -5.21 17.22 -7.87
C GLU A 267 -3.85 16.56 -8.13
N THR A 268 -3.80 15.24 -8.34
CA THR A 268 -2.59 14.54 -8.78
C THR A 268 -2.05 15.12 -10.09
N LEU A 269 -2.92 15.31 -11.10
CA LEU A 269 -2.53 15.89 -12.38
C LEU A 269 -2.07 17.36 -12.24
N ARG A 270 -2.75 18.14 -11.39
CA ARG A 270 -2.38 19.52 -11.09
C ARG A 270 -0.99 19.61 -10.47
N LEU A 271 -0.72 18.77 -9.47
CA LEU A 271 0.58 18.67 -8.80
C LEU A 271 1.66 18.18 -9.75
N ALA A 272 1.35 17.18 -10.58
CA ALA A 272 2.26 16.69 -11.61
C ALA A 272 2.66 17.76 -12.63
N HIS A 273 1.72 18.59 -13.06
CA HIS A 273 2.02 19.72 -13.93
C HIS A 273 2.79 20.82 -13.19
N LEU A 274 2.38 21.16 -11.96
CA LEU A 274 3.01 22.21 -11.14
C LEU A 274 4.48 21.90 -10.83
N HIS A 275 4.76 20.67 -10.41
CA HIS A 275 6.10 20.19 -10.05
C HIS A 275 6.83 19.52 -11.22
N LYS A 276 6.20 19.49 -12.42
CA LYS A 276 6.72 18.92 -13.67
C LYS A 276 7.22 17.48 -13.52
N TYR A 277 6.42 16.59 -12.92
CA TYR A 277 6.75 15.16 -12.81
C TYR A 277 6.80 14.46 -14.17
N GLU A 278 5.91 14.85 -15.09
CA GLU A 278 5.65 14.16 -16.35
C GLU A 278 6.58 14.56 -17.52
N SER A 279 7.47 15.54 -17.32
CA SER A 279 8.38 15.94 -18.40
C SER A 279 9.49 14.90 -18.61
N LEU A 280 9.19 13.83 -19.34
CA LEU A 280 10.18 13.10 -20.13
C LEU A 280 10.61 13.91 -21.36
N ALA A 281 9.86 14.95 -21.73
CA ALA A 281 10.33 15.97 -22.65
C ALA A 281 11.56 16.63 -22.02
N ALA A 282 12.70 16.50 -22.69
CA ALA A 282 13.96 17.13 -22.32
C ALA A 282 13.72 18.63 -22.09
N ASP A 283 13.50 19.04 -20.84
CA ASP A 283 13.65 20.42 -20.43
C ASP A 283 15.12 20.76 -20.81
N LYS A 284 15.29 21.77 -21.66
CA LYS A 284 16.59 22.18 -22.25
C LYS A 284 17.58 22.78 -21.22
N SER A 285 17.53 22.35 -19.97
CA SER A 285 18.39 22.74 -18.83
C SER A 285 18.04 21.81 -17.67
N GLU A 286 18.89 21.05 -16.98
CA GLU A 286 20.34 20.87 -16.89
C GLU A 286 20.52 19.39 -16.45
N ASN A 287 21.51 18.65 -16.97
CA ASN A 287 21.80 17.22 -16.73
C ASN A 287 20.98 16.18 -17.52
N VAL A 288 21.44 15.90 -18.74
CA VAL A 288 20.97 14.82 -19.65
C VAL A 288 21.15 13.41 -19.06
N ASN A 289 21.88 13.26 -17.95
CA ASN A 289 22.22 11.97 -17.31
C ASN A 289 21.53 11.73 -15.95
N GLU A 290 20.45 12.45 -15.64
CA GLU A 290 19.76 12.24 -14.38
C GLU A 290 19.04 10.87 -14.33
N PRO A 291 19.27 10.04 -13.30
CA PRO A 291 18.57 8.77 -13.15
C PRO A 291 17.07 8.96 -13.00
N LEU A 292 16.31 8.10 -13.69
CA LEU A 292 14.87 8.07 -13.69
C LEU A 292 14.35 6.89 -12.87
N ALA A 293 13.39 7.15 -12.01
CA ALA A 293 12.67 6.13 -11.26
C ALA A 293 11.47 5.65 -12.06
N TYR A 294 11.26 4.34 -12.16
CA TYR A 294 9.97 3.79 -12.59
C TYR A 294 8.93 4.05 -11.49
N ILE A 295 7.79 4.60 -11.87
CA ILE A 295 6.62 4.75 -11.01
C ILE A 295 5.58 3.73 -11.43
N PHE A 296 5.43 2.68 -10.61
CA PHE A 296 4.33 1.74 -10.74
C PHE A 296 3.17 2.23 -9.89
N ASP A 297 2.28 3.00 -10.51
CA ASP A 297 1.07 3.53 -9.88
C ASP A 297 -0.16 2.77 -10.38
N ALA A 298 -0.58 1.79 -9.59
CA ALA A 298 -1.67 0.88 -9.95
C ALA A 298 -2.47 0.57 -8.68
N PRO A 299 -3.77 0.93 -8.61
CA PRO A 299 -4.55 0.69 -7.41
C PRO A 299 -4.79 -0.82 -7.24
N ILE A 300 -4.80 -1.30 -6.01
CA ILE A 300 -4.95 -2.72 -5.68
C ILE A 300 -6.31 -2.99 -5.04
N ILE A 301 -6.95 -4.07 -5.49
CA ILE A 301 -8.18 -4.61 -4.91
C ILE A 301 -7.84 -5.86 -4.10
N GLU A 302 -8.32 -5.88 -2.87
CA GLU A 302 -8.34 -7.08 -2.05
C GLU A 302 -9.61 -7.88 -2.34
N PRO A 303 -9.51 -9.16 -2.77
CA PRO A 303 -10.68 -9.97 -3.05
C PRO A 303 -11.52 -10.19 -1.78
N HIS A 304 -12.84 -10.21 -1.95
CA HIS A 304 -13.76 -10.43 -0.83
C HIS A 304 -13.54 -11.81 -0.20
N GLN A 305 -13.50 -11.88 1.14
CA GLN A 305 -13.15 -13.09 1.89
C GLN A 305 -14.04 -14.32 1.56
N SER A 306 -15.28 -14.10 1.13
CA SER A 306 -16.22 -15.16 0.72
C SER A 306 -15.79 -15.93 -0.54
N LEU A 307 -14.92 -15.36 -1.37
CA LEU A 307 -14.53 -15.97 -2.65
C LEU A 307 -13.46 -17.06 -2.49
N LYS A 308 -12.86 -17.22 -1.30
CA LYS A 308 -11.71 -18.12 -1.06
C LYS A 308 -10.52 -17.91 -2.02
N VAL A 309 -10.48 -16.78 -2.72
CA VAL A 309 -9.36 -16.38 -3.59
C VAL A 309 -8.44 -15.49 -2.78
N PHE A 310 -7.19 -15.91 -2.59
CA PHE A 310 -6.16 -15.16 -1.83
C PHE A 310 -5.35 -14.20 -2.71
N ARG A 311 -5.55 -14.22 -4.02
CA ARG A 311 -4.78 -13.47 -5.01
C ARG A 311 -5.30 -12.03 -5.14
N MET A 312 -4.47 -11.06 -4.79
CA MET A 312 -4.70 -9.61 -5.04
C MET A 312 -4.78 -9.32 -6.55
N VAL A 313 -5.52 -8.28 -6.93
CA VAL A 313 -5.71 -7.91 -8.35
C VAL A 313 -5.51 -6.41 -8.53
N VAL A 314 -4.93 -6.00 -9.65
CA VAL A 314 -4.88 -4.58 -10.04
C VAL A 314 -6.30 -4.11 -10.37
N GLY A 315 -6.73 -3.08 -9.68
CA GLY A 315 -8.03 -2.45 -9.88
C GLY A 315 -8.03 -1.54 -11.10
N LYS A 316 -9.21 -1.41 -11.72
CA LYS A 316 -9.50 -0.32 -12.65
C LYS A 316 -9.93 0.90 -11.85
N GLU A 317 -9.58 2.10 -12.31
CA GLU A 317 -9.83 3.39 -11.65
C GLU A 317 -11.30 3.60 -11.23
N SER A 318 -12.25 3.00 -11.95
CA SER A 318 -13.69 3.10 -11.67
C SER A 318 -14.17 2.26 -10.48
N ASN A 319 -13.33 1.40 -9.90
CA ASN A 319 -13.73 0.50 -8.83
C ASN A 319 -13.55 1.13 -7.45
N ALA A 320 -14.67 1.41 -6.77
CA ALA A 320 -14.70 2.02 -5.44
C ALA A 320 -13.99 1.19 -4.34
N LEU A 321 -13.72 -0.10 -4.57
CA LEU A 321 -12.97 -0.97 -3.64
C LEU A 321 -11.46 -0.93 -3.86
N ALA A 322 -10.99 -0.36 -4.98
CA ALA A 322 -9.58 -0.27 -5.28
C ALA A 322 -8.92 0.77 -4.37
N LYS A 323 -7.82 0.39 -3.75
CA LYS A 323 -7.03 1.28 -2.89
C LYS A 323 -5.77 1.66 -3.65
N GLN A 324 -5.47 2.95 -3.73
CA GLN A 324 -4.23 3.41 -4.37
C GLN A 324 -3.01 2.75 -3.74
N SER A 325 -2.07 2.45 -4.62
CA SER A 325 -0.76 1.89 -4.32
C SER A 325 0.22 2.41 -5.36
N THR A 326 1.33 2.95 -4.86
CA THR A 326 2.42 3.47 -5.67
C THR A 326 3.72 2.83 -5.20
N THR A 327 4.50 2.34 -6.15
CA THR A 327 5.81 1.72 -5.90
C THR A 327 6.84 2.39 -6.78
N LEU A 328 7.90 2.92 -6.18
CA LEU A 328 9.06 3.39 -6.90
C LEU A 328 10.00 2.21 -7.18
N CYS A 329 10.56 2.16 -8.39
CA CYS A 329 11.46 1.10 -8.81
C CYS A 329 12.69 1.68 -9.52
N PHE A 330 13.88 1.20 -9.13
CA PHE A 330 15.15 1.52 -9.76
C PHE A 330 15.83 0.25 -10.22
N VAL A 331 16.32 0.22 -11.45
CA VAL A 331 17.11 -0.90 -11.95
C VAL A 331 18.56 -0.73 -11.52
N LEU A 332 19.08 -1.71 -10.80
CA LEU A 332 20.43 -1.72 -10.26
C LEU A 332 21.43 -2.42 -11.19
N GLY A 333 20.97 -3.40 -11.97
CA GLY A 333 21.81 -4.17 -12.89
C GLY A 333 21.04 -5.27 -13.62
N HIS A 334 21.71 -5.87 -14.60
CA HIS A 334 21.20 -6.98 -15.42
C HIS A 334 22.12 -8.18 -15.32
N ALA A 335 21.55 -9.38 -15.44
CA ALA A 335 22.32 -10.61 -15.60
C ALA A 335 21.49 -11.65 -16.37
N ILE A 336 22.04 -12.86 -16.46
CA ILE A 336 21.33 -14.06 -16.88
C ILE A 336 21.29 -14.99 -15.67
N TYR A 337 20.10 -15.47 -15.32
CA TYR A 337 19.90 -16.45 -14.24
C TYR A 337 19.15 -17.65 -14.81
N ASP A 338 19.78 -18.82 -14.74
CA ASP A 338 19.24 -20.07 -15.27
C ASP A 338 18.85 -19.98 -16.77
N GLY A 339 19.73 -19.40 -17.58
CA GLY A 339 19.53 -19.25 -19.03
C GLY A 339 18.57 -18.14 -19.45
N GLU A 340 17.89 -17.48 -18.50
CA GLU A 340 16.95 -16.40 -18.78
C GLU A 340 17.46 -15.02 -18.34
N PRO A 341 17.08 -13.94 -19.05
CA PRO A 341 17.43 -12.58 -18.65
C PRO A 341 16.74 -12.19 -17.34
N VAL A 342 17.49 -11.57 -16.44
CA VAL A 342 16.96 -11.02 -15.18
C VAL A 342 17.50 -9.62 -14.88
N SER A 343 16.69 -8.83 -14.19
CA SER A 343 17.08 -7.51 -13.66
C SER A 343 17.05 -7.53 -12.14
N LYS A 344 18.06 -6.91 -11.51
CA LYS A 344 18.02 -6.57 -10.09
C LYS A 344 17.43 -5.20 -9.93
N VAL A 345 16.44 -5.08 -9.05
CA VAL A 345 15.70 -3.83 -8.82
C VAL A 345 15.64 -3.48 -7.34
N LEU A 346 15.77 -2.19 -7.05
CA LEU A 346 15.43 -1.58 -5.77
C LEU A 346 13.99 -1.09 -5.83
N LEU A 347 13.19 -1.46 -4.85
CA LEU A 347 11.77 -1.11 -4.75
C LEU A 347 11.52 -0.34 -3.45
N ARG A 348 10.83 0.80 -3.57
CA ARG A 348 10.33 1.55 -2.41
C ARG A 348 8.82 1.70 -2.53
N PRO A 349 8.03 0.93 -1.75
CA PRO A 349 6.60 1.12 -1.70
C PRO A 349 6.26 2.38 -0.88
N LEU A 350 5.46 3.28 -1.46
CA LEU A 350 4.95 4.48 -0.75
C LEU A 350 3.71 4.17 0.09
N ASN A 351 3.07 3.03 -0.15
CA ASN A 351 1.93 2.53 0.61
C ASN A 351 2.16 1.06 1.03
N GLY A 352 1.36 0.55 1.95
CA GLY A 352 1.46 -0.82 2.44
C GLY A 352 0.28 -1.70 2.06
N ARG A 353 0.14 -2.09 0.78
CA ARG A 353 -0.87 -3.09 0.37
C ARG A 353 -0.27 -4.49 0.37
N ARG A 354 -1.10 -5.51 0.68
CA ARG A 354 -0.68 -6.92 0.63
C ARG A 354 -0.21 -7.27 -0.78
N HIS A 355 0.94 -7.93 -0.91
CA HIS A 355 1.56 -8.34 -2.18
C HIS A 355 1.80 -7.19 -3.19
N GLN A 356 1.87 -5.93 -2.75
CA GLN A 356 1.94 -4.77 -3.64
C GLN A 356 3.09 -4.87 -4.66
N LEU A 357 4.31 -5.14 -4.16
CA LEU A 357 5.52 -5.20 -4.99
C LEU A 357 5.43 -6.29 -6.05
N ARG A 358 5.01 -7.48 -5.63
CA ARG A 358 4.84 -8.68 -6.46
C ARG A 358 3.84 -8.43 -7.59
N LEU A 359 2.68 -7.86 -7.24
CA LEU A 359 1.62 -7.59 -8.19
C LEU A 359 1.97 -6.47 -9.16
N HIS A 360 2.60 -5.37 -8.70
CA HIS A 360 3.02 -4.28 -9.58
C HIS A 360 4.03 -4.77 -10.61
N LEU A 361 5.07 -5.47 -10.16
CA LEU A 361 6.10 -6.01 -11.03
C LEU A 361 5.54 -6.98 -12.07
N ALA A 362 4.69 -7.93 -11.65
CA ALA A 362 4.02 -8.83 -12.57
C ALA A 362 3.08 -8.11 -13.55
N HIS A 363 2.35 -7.08 -13.10
CA HIS A 363 1.45 -6.29 -13.94
C HIS A 363 2.19 -5.53 -15.04
N HIS A 364 3.40 -5.06 -14.76
CA HIS A 364 4.27 -4.40 -15.73
C HIS A 364 5.08 -5.37 -16.61
N GLY A 365 4.86 -6.69 -16.47
CA GLY A 365 5.49 -7.72 -17.31
C GLY A 365 6.84 -8.23 -16.80
N PHE A 366 7.27 -7.81 -15.60
CA PHE A 366 8.55 -8.20 -14.99
C PHE A 366 8.31 -8.93 -13.65
N PRO A 367 7.69 -10.12 -13.65
CA PRO A 367 7.40 -10.83 -12.41
C PRO A 367 8.69 -11.20 -11.66
N ILE A 368 8.58 -11.28 -10.32
CA ILE A 368 9.70 -11.67 -9.46
C ILE A 368 10.07 -13.13 -9.72
N VAL A 369 11.37 -13.40 -9.83
CA VAL A 369 11.92 -14.75 -9.98
C VAL A 369 11.52 -15.62 -8.79
N GLY A 370 10.95 -16.80 -9.08
CA GLY A 370 10.45 -17.74 -8.06
C GLY A 370 9.11 -17.35 -7.41
N ASP A 371 8.40 -16.32 -7.91
CA ASP A 371 7.05 -16.00 -7.43
C ASP A 371 6.00 -16.89 -8.10
N VAL A 372 5.60 -17.96 -7.42
CA VAL A 372 4.60 -18.93 -7.91
C VAL A 372 3.16 -18.39 -7.94
N THR A 373 2.88 -17.25 -7.31
CA THR A 373 1.52 -16.68 -7.23
C THR A 373 1.23 -15.70 -8.36
N TYR A 374 2.20 -14.84 -8.68
CA TYR A 374 2.06 -13.79 -9.68
C TYR A 374 2.95 -13.98 -10.90
N GLY A 375 4.00 -14.79 -10.80
CA GLY A 375 4.88 -15.17 -11.90
C GLY A 375 4.54 -16.56 -12.45
N SER A 376 5.56 -17.25 -12.94
CA SER A 376 5.44 -18.61 -13.49
C SER A 376 5.44 -19.65 -12.36
N GLN A 377 4.50 -20.60 -12.43
CA GLN A 377 4.46 -21.74 -11.51
C GLN A 377 5.60 -22.73 -11.79
N ASP A 378 6.09 -22.76 -13.03
CA ASP A 378 7.16 -23.64 -13.49
C ASP A 378 8.56 -23.03 -13.24
N ASP A 379 8.64 -21.82 -12.68
CA ASP A 379 9.92 -21.21 -12.34
C ASP A 379 10.66 -22.13 -11.36
N VAL A 380 11.88 -22.55 -11.70
CA VAL A 380 12.69 -23.52 -10.94
C VAL A 380 13.52 -22.89 -9.83
N ALA A 381 13.51 -21.56 -9.67
CA ALA A 381 14.26 -20.86 -8.63
C ALA A 381 14.00 -21.44 -7.22
N PRO A 382 15.02 -21.56 -6.36
CA PRO A 382 14.89 -22.25 -5.07
C PRO A 382 13.96 -21.54 -4.08
N ARG A 383 13.72 -20.24 -4.29
CA ARG A 383 12.95 -19.35 -3.41
C ARG A 383 12.43 -18.17 -4.24
N MET A 384 11.47 -17.44 -3.67
CA MET A 384 11.12 -16.11 -4.19
C MET A 384 12.28 -15.13 -3.96
N MET A 385 12.72 -14.46 -5.03
CA MET A 385 13.81 -13.50 -5.03
C MET A 385 13.31 -12.09 -4.67
N LEU A 386 12.71 -11.97 -3.48
CA LEU A 386 12.29 -10.70 -2.87
C LEU A 386 12.85 -10.60 -1.45
N HIS A 387 13.47 -9.47 -1.14
CA HIS A 387 14.16 -9.23 0.13
C HIS A 387 13.86 -7.82 0.66
N ALA A 388 13.36 -7.73 1.88
CA ALA A 388 13.22 -6.47 2.63
C ALA A 388 14.60 -6.04 3.11
N TRP A 389 15.22 -5.13 2.37
CA TRP A 389 16.64 -4.82 2.53
C TRP A 389 16.90 -3.79 3.63
N ARG A 390 16.10 -2.72 3.64
CA ARG A 390 16.26 -1.63 4.61
C ARG A 390 14.92 -1.20 5.17
N ILE A 391 14.91 -0.84 6.44
CA ILE A 391 13.78 -0.21 7.09
C ILE A 391 14.26 0.91 7.99
N TRP A 392 13.52 2.02 7.97
CA TRP A 392 13.77 3.15 8.83
C TRP A 392 12.48 3.60 9.48
N LEU A 393 12.46 3.62 10.82
CA LEU A 393 11.35 4.12 11.60
C LEU A 393 11.70 5.55 12.05
N HIS A 394 11.16 6.55 11.34
CA HIS A 394 11.42 7.95 11.60
C HIS A 394 10.69 8.43 12.85
N GLY A 395 11.27 8.16 14.02
CA GLY A 395 10.78 8.62 15.31
C GLY A 395 10.88 10.14 15.47
N SER A 396 10.04 10.71 16.33
CA SER A 396 10.21 12.10 16.79
C SER A 396 11.53 12.25 17.57
N PRO A 397 12.06 13.47 17.79
CA PRO A 397 13.30 13.66 18.56
C PRO A 397 13.28 12.96 19.92
N THR A 398 12.14 12.97 20.60
CA THR A 398 11.96 12.26 21.89
C THR A 398 11.96 10.74 21.75
N ASP A 399 11.43 10.20 20.65
CA ASP A 399 11.55 8.77 20.36
C ASP A 399 13.00 8.39 20.06
N GLN A 400 13.74 9.24 19.33
CA GLN A 400 15.15 9.01 18.98
C GLN A 400 16.07 9.11 20.20
N GLU A 401 15.82 10.04 21.13
CA GLU A 401 16.53 10.09 22.41
C GLU A 401 16.34 8.81 23.23
N ARG A 402 15.13 8.23 23.17
CA ARG A 402 14.76 7.07 23.99
C ARG A 402 15.22 5.74 23.39
N TYR A 403 14.99 5.53 22.09
CA TYR A 403 15.20 4.26 21.41
C TYR A 403 16.42 4.28 20.48
N GLY A 404 17.11 5.41 20.40
CA GLY A 404 18.17 5.62 19.44
C GLY A 404 17.64 5.73 18.01
N ASP A 405 18.54 5.49 17.07
CA ASP A 405 18.21 5.50 15.67
C ASP A 405 17.68 4.13 15.22
N LEU A 406 16.42 4.10 14.78
CA LEU A 406 15.72 2.89 14.34
C LEU A 406 15.88 2.67 12.83
N TYR A 407 17.13 2.71 12.36
CA TYR A 407 17.54 2.37 11.01
C TYR A 407 18.19 0.99 10.99
N PHE A 408 17.65 0.08 10.17
CA PHE A 408 18.14 -1.30 10.08
C PHE A 408 18.32 -1.70 8.61
N GLU A 409 19.45 -2.35 8.33
CA GLU A 409 19.87 -2.82 7.01
C GLU A 409 20.35 -4.27 7.10
N SER A 410 19.95 -5.10 6.14
CA SER A 410 20.48 -6.45 5.95
C SER A 410 21.52 -6.50 4.83
N SER A 411 22.27 -7.60 4.75
CA SER A 411 23.15 -7.87 3.60
C SER A 411 22.33 -8.11 2.33
N ASP A 412 22.88 -7.74 1.17
CA ASP A 412 22.26 -8.01 -0.12
C ASP A 412 22.41 -9.49 -0.52
N PRO A 413 21.32 -10.29 -0.56
CA PRO A 413 21.39 -11.70 -0.90
C PRO A 413 21.56 -11.98 -2.39
N PHE A 414 21.43 -10.96 -3.25
CA PHE A 414 21.44 -11.09 -4.71
C PHE A 414 22.72 -10.53 -5.35
N GLU A 415 23.63 -9.94 -4.57
CA GLU A 415 24.86 -9.34 -5.08
C GLU A 415 25.73 -10.34 -5.87
N ALA A 416 25.79 -11.60 -5.42
CA ALA A 416 26.53 -12.65 -6.12
C ALA A 416 25.87 -13.08 -7.46
N ILE A 417 24.56 -12.85 -7.63
CA ILE A 417 23.82 -13.21 -8.83
C ILE A 417 23.85 -12.06 -9.84
N VAL A 418 23.51 -10.86 -9.36
CA VAL A 418 23.51 -9.64 -10.15
C VAL A 418 24.23 -8.56 -9.33
N PRO A 419 25.49 -8.26 -9.64
CA PRO A 419 26.22 -7.18 -9.02
C PRO A 419 25.49 -5.85 -9.25
N SER A 420 25.51 -4.99 -8.24
CA SER A 420 24.87 -3.68 -8.34
C SER A 420 25.73 -2.73 -9.19
N ALA A 421 25.39 -2.57 -10.47
CA ALA A 421 26.06 -1.60 -11.35
C ALA A 421 25.77 -0.14 -10.94
N ARG A 422 24.68 0.09 -10.21
CA ARG A 422 24.30 1.39 -9.65
C ARG A 422 24.01 1.27 -8.17
N GLN A 423 24.43 2.26 -7.40
CA GLN A 423 24.01 2.42 -6.01
C GLN A 423 22.92 3.47 -5.94
N VAL A 424 21.76 3.07 -5.44
CA VAL A 424 20.61 3.95 -5.21
C VAL A 424 20.19 3.82 -3.76
N CYS A 425 19.98 4.95 -3.09
CA CYS A 425 19.29 5.03 -1.82
C CYS A 425 18.24 6.12 -1.91
N THR A 426 17.01 5.78 -1.52
CA THR A 426 15.88 6.70 -1.47
C THR A 426 15.52 7.08 -0.03
N ILE A 427 16.11 6.43 0.97
CA ILE A 427 15.88 6.79 2.36
C ILE A 427 16.60 8.11 2.65
N THR A 428 15.86 9.07 3.20
CA THR A 428 16.42 10.38 3.60
C THR A 428 16.74 10.38 5.09
N TYR A 429 17.91 9.85 5.43
CA TYR A 429 18.42 9.69 6.77
C TYR A 429 19.54 10.71 7.11
N GLN A 430 19.32 11.46 8.19
CA GLN A 430 20.30 12.38 8.78
C GLN A 430 20.55 11.96 10.23
N LYS A 431 21.81 11.63 10.54
CA LYS A 431 22.26 11.39 11.92
C LYS A 431 22.92 12.66 12.45
N ASP A 432 22.43 13.21 13.55
CA ASP A 432 23.07 14.32 14.28
C ASP A 432 23.48 15.52 13.40
N GLY A 433 22.62 15.93 12.45
CA GLY A 433 22.87 17.07 11.56
C GLY A 433 23.99 16.85 10.51
N LYS A 434 24.59 15.65 10.43
CA LYS A 434 25.50 15.24 9.36
C LYS A 434 24.75 14.34 8.37
N ASN A 435 24.77 14.69 7.09
CA ASN A 435 24.22 13.86 6.02
C ASN A 435 25.00 12.53 5.93
N GLN A 436 24.47 11.45 6.50
CA GLN A 436 25.02 10.11 6.25
C GLN A 436 24.38 9.48 5.02
N VAL A 437 23.05 9.51 4.89
CA VAL A 437 22.34 8.85 3.78
C VAL A 437 21.12 9.70 3.38
N SER A 438 21.30 10.71 2.54
CA SER A 438 20.19 11.35 1.82
C SER A 438 19.90 10.58 0.54
N ASN A 439 18.81 10.90 -0.18
CA ASN A 439 18.62 10.50 -1.58
C ASN A 439 19.97 10.60 -2.32
N LYS A 440 20.54 9.45 -2.68
CA LYS A 440 21.87 9.33 -3.28
C LYS A 440 21.79 8.38 -4.46
N PHE A 441 22.44 8.78 -5.55
CA PHE A 441 22.65 7.98 -6.72
C PHE A 441 24.12 8.04 -7.10
N VAL A 442 24.74 6.87 -7.28
CA VAL A 442 26.11 6.75 -7.77
C VAL A 442 26.13 5.70 -8.87
N ASP A 443 26.56 6.10 -10.07
CA ASP A 443 26.76 5.18 -11.18
C ASP A 443 28.21 4.66 -11.14
N SER A 444 28.37 3.34 -10.94
CA SER A 444 29.71 2.73 -10.90
C SER A 444 30.33 2.61 -12.30
N SER A 445 29.52 2.69 -13.36
CA SER A 445 29.97 2.67 -14.77
C SER A 445 30.75 3.92 -15.17
N ALA A 446 30.56 5.03 -14.45
CA ALA A 446 31.16 6.33 -14.79
C ALA A 446 32.66 6.46 -14.43
N LYS A 447 33.26 5.45 -13.79
CA LYS A 447 34.69 5.47 -13.41
C LYS A 447 35.65 4.91 -14.47
N VAL A 448 35.17 4.49 -15.64
CA VAL A 448 36.01 3.85 -16.69
C VAL A 448 36.40 4.82 -17.81
N ALA A 449 36.01 6.10 -17.75
CA ALA A 449 36.32 7.09 -18.77
C ALA A 449 37.21 8.23 -18.24
N GLU A 450 38.34 7.90 -17.63
CA GLU A 450 39.47 8.80 -17.44
C GLU A 450 40.69 7.97 -16.98
N THR A 451 41.43 7.43 -17.94
CA THR A 451 42.86 7.08 -17.80
C THR A 451 43.51 6.92 -19.16
#